data_AF-A0A8T7KNU3-F1
#
_entry.id   AF-A0A8T7KNU3-F1
#
_cell.length_a   1.000
_cell.length_b   1.000
_cell.length_c   1.000
_cell.angle_alpha   90.00
_cell.angle_beta   90.00
_cell.angle_gamma   90.00
#
_symmetry.space_group_name_H-M   'P 1'
#
loop_
_entity.id
_entity.type
_entity.pdbx_description
1 polymer ?
#
loop_
_entity_poly.entity_id
_entity_poly.type
_entity_poly.pdbx_seq_one_letter_code
_entity_poly.pdbx_strand_id
1 'polypeptide(L)'
;MTKSTEASSVKTYVRFDLIQRVQHIVFLISFTLLGFTGLPQKFPLSPISLAIFEAVGGVERIRAIHHASAIAMMIVSVFHVLEVTYRILVLRTPISMIPWIDDAKHVLHDIQYYLGFKKHKAYYGRYSYAEKMEYLALIWGTIVMGLTGFMMWNPITTLRFLPGEAVPAAKAAHGGEAVLAVLAIIIWHFYHVHIKHFNKSMFTGKLSREEMEHEHPAELAMIEAGKHQEPIPPAVLRKRQMIYAPIAVVILALFAFGFYYFVGYESTAVVDPDTGETVEVFVPVTPTPIPTEPAAGESSGASSGTLNWSAGIAPLLQSKCGMCHGADTSTGLAFDSYESIMKGGTNGPVVVPGDSVNSSLFKVQSAGGHFGQLTAEEIVRVQQWIDAGAPE
;
A
#
# COMPACT_ATOMS: atom_id res chain seq x y z
N MET A 1 68.21 15.83 -6.88
CA MET A 1 67.25 14.73 -7.12
C MET A 1 65.90 15.14 -6.54
N THR A 2 65.09 15.82 -7.33
CA THR A 2 63.72 16.19 -6.99
C THR A 2 62.85 14.95 -7.15
N LYS A 3 62.40 14.41 -6.02
CA LYS A 3 61.45 13.29 -5.95
C LYS A 3 60.12 13.80 -6.51
N SER A 4 59.83 13.49 -7.76
CA SER A 4 58.53 13.70 -8.37
C SER A 4 57.51 12.91 -7.57
N THR A 5 56.68 13.60 -6.80
CA THR A 5 55.50 13.08 -6.16
C THR A 5 54.48 12.77 -7.25
N GLU A 6 54.60 11.60 -7.88
CA GLU A 6 53.48 11.04 -8.66
C GLU A 6 52.35 10.76 -7.67
N ALA A 7 51.35 11.64 -7.64
CA ALA A 7 50.08 11.36 -7.01
C ALA A 7 49.54 10.08 -7.68
N SER A 8 49.55 8.95 -6.97
CA SER A 8 48.99 7.71 -7.48
C SER A 8 47.53 7.97 -7.84
N SER A 9 47.22 8.04 -9.13
CA SER A 9 45.84 8.21 -9.58
C SER A 9 45.03 7.02 -9.06
N VAL A 10 44.09 7.27 -8.15
CA VAL A 10 43.23 6.22 -7.61
C VAL A 10 42.53 5.54 -8.79
N LYS A 11 42.86 4.27 -9.03
CA LYS A 11 42.27 3.50 -10.13
C LYS A 11 40.78 3.31 -9.83
N THR A 12 39.94 3.76 -10.75
CA THR A 12 38.48 3.67 -10.63
C THR A 12 37.91 2.79 -11.73
N TYR A 13 36.82 2.10 -11.41
CA TYR A 13 36.13 1.16 -12.29
C TYR A 13 34.69 1.64 -12.52
N VAL A 14 34.22 1.54 -13.76
CA VAL A 14 32.83 1.89 -14.12
C VAL A 14 31.90 0.78 -13.65
N ARG A 15 30.97 1.14 -12.77
CA ARG A 15 29.99 0.23 -12.18
C ARG A 15 28.62 0.38 -12.84
N PHE A 16 28.13 1.60 -12.96
CA PHE A 16 26.81 1.91 -13.52
C PHE A 16 26.94 2.98 -14.60
N ASP A 17 26.29 2.77 -15.73
CA ASP A 17 26.20 3.79 -16.77
C ASP A 17 25.15 4.85 -16.46
N LEU A 18 25.13 5.90 -17.26
CA LEU A 18 24.25 7.05 -17.06
C LEU A 18 22.76 6.66 -17.10
N ILE A 19 22.37 5.73 -17.98
CA ILE A 19 20.97 5.35 -18.15
C ILE A 19 20.47 4.64 -16.88
N GLN A 20 21.27 3.72 -16.33
CA GLN A 20 20.94 3.02 -15.08
C GLN A 20 20.80 3.99 -13.91
N ARG A 21 21.70 4.97 -13.82
CA ARG A 21 21.68 5.97 -12.75
C ARG A 21 20.49 6.92 -12.83
N VAL A 22 20.14 7.36 -14.04
CA VAL A 22 18.95 8.19 -14.27
C VAL A 22 17.69 7.41 -13.91
N GLN A 23 17.57 6.15 -14.34
CA GLN A 23 16.47 5.29 -13.92
C GLN A 23 16.37 5.17 -12.40
N HIS A 24 17.50 4.93 -11.73
CA HIS A 24 17.53 4.83 -10.27
C HIS A 24 17.03 6.12 -9.60
N ILE A 25 17.42 7.30 -10.08
CA ILE A 25 16.95 8.58 -9.51
C ILE A 25 15.43 8.72 -9.69
N VAL A 26 14.89 8.36 -10.86
CA VAL A 26 13.45 8.41 -11.11
C VAL A 26 12.70 7.40 -10.23
N PHE A 27 13.22 6.17 -10.08
CA PHE A 27 12.70 5.18 -9.13
C PHE A 27 12.72 5.70 -7.70
N LEU A 28 13.84 6.28 -7.26
CA LEU A 28 14.00 6.82 -5.92
C LEU A 28 12.96 7.90 -5.62
N ILE A 29 12.83 8.89 -6.51
CA ILE A 29 11.90 10.01 -6.32
C ILE A 29 10.45 9.51 -6.32
N SER A 30 10.06 8.72 -7.33
CA SER A 30 8.69 8.20 -7.43
C SER A 30 8.33 7.28 -6.26
N PHE A 31 9.23 6.37 -5.86
CA PHE A 31 9.03 5.50 -4.70
C PHE A 31 8.90 6.30 -3.41
N THR A 32 9.76 7.30 -3.21
CA THR A 32 9.72 8.15 -2.01
C THR A 32 8.39 8.89 -1.92
N LEU A 33 7.92 9.47 -3.02
CA LEU A 33 6.62 10.16 -3.07
C LEU A 33 5.45 9.19 -2.86
N LEU A 34 5.50 7.98 -3.44
CA LEU A 34 4.51 6.93 -3.22
C LEU A 34 4.43 6.52 -1.75
N GLY A 35 5.58 6.32 -1.08
CA GLY A 35 5.62 6.04 0.35
C GLY A 35 5.09 7.20 1.19
N PHE A 36 5.54 8.42 0.89
CA PHE A 36 5.15 9.65 1.61
C PHE A 36 3.66 9.97 1.47
N THR A 37 3.04 9.66 0.34
CA THR A 37 1.60 9.88 0.11
C THR A 37 0.74 8.66 0.47
N GLY A 38 1.27 7.45 0.33
CA GLY A 38 0.54 6.20 0.56
C GLY A 38 0.42 5.81 2.03
N LEU A 39 1.50 5.99 2.82
CA LEU A 39 1.47 5.65 4.25
C LEU A 39 0.45 6.49 5.04
N PRO A 40 0.34 7.82 4.83
CA PRO A 40 -0.71 8.60 5.47
C PRO A 40 -2.12 8.13 5.10
N GLN A 41 -2.36 7.76 3.85
CA GLN A 41 -3.65 7.22 3.41
C GLN A 41 -3.98 5.86 4.05
N LYS A 42 -2.97 5.03 4.34
CA LYS A 42 -3.14 3.77 5.07
C LYS A 42 -3.45 3.99 6.56
N PHE A 43 -2.83 5.00 7.18
CA PHE A 43 -2.97 5.31 8.61
C PHE A 43 -3.60 6.70 8.84
N PRO A 44 -4.82 6.96 8.31
CA PRO A 44 -5.35 8.32 8.17
C PRO A 44 -5.58 9.04 9.51
N LEU A 45 -5.77 8.29 10.60
CA LEU A 45 -6.04 8.83 11.94
C LEU A 45 -4.76 9.08 12.76
N SER A 46 -3.58 8.73 12.24
CA SER A 46 -2.32 8.99 12.93
C SER A 46 -2.02 10.50 12.95
N PRO A 47 -1.54 11.08 14.08
CA PRO A 47 -1.23 12.52 14.16
C PRO A 47 -0.27 12.99 13.05
N ILE A 48 0.70 12.14 12.68
CA ILE A 48 1.65 12.44 11.59
C ILE A 48 0.94 12.49 10.24
N SER A 49 -0.05 11.62 10.02
CA SER A 49 -0.81 11.60 8.77
C SER A 49 -1.70 12.82 8.62
N LEU A 50 -2.36 13.23 9.71
CA LEU A 50 -3.13 14.48 9.76
C LEU A 50 -2.25 15.70 9.47
N ALA A 51 -1.06 15.79 10.08
CA ALA A 51 -0.11 16.86 9.81
C ALA A 51 0.35 16.89 8.34
N ILE A 52 0.56 15.72 7.73
CA ILE A 52 0.92 15.62 6.30
C ILE A 52 -0.25 16.06 5.41
N PHE A 53 -1.48 15.64 5.72
CA PHE A 53 -2.67 16.07 4.97
C PHE A 53 -2.84 17.59 5.02
N GLU A 54 -2.67 18.20 6.19
CA GLU A 54 -2.71 19.66 6.34
C GLU A 54 -1.60 20.35 5.54
N ALA A 55 -0.35 19.88 5.67
CA ALA A 55 0.80 20.48 5.02
C ALA A 55 0.75 20.42 3.48
N VAL A 56 0.19 19.35 2.91
CA VAL A 56 0.11 19.15 1.45
C VAL A 56 -1.17 19.78 0.85
N GLY A 57 -2.15 20.11 1.70
CA GLY A 57 -3.38 20.79 1.29
C GLY A 57 -4.55 19.85 1.00
N GLY A 58 -4.70 18.79 1.80
CA GLY A 58 -5.86 17.89 1.81
C GLY A 58 -5.58 16.48 1.27
N VAL A 59 -6.58 15.61 1.44
CA VAL A 59 -6.51 14.20 1.02
C VAL A 59 -6.54 14.07 -0.50
N GLU A 60 -7.25 14.96 -1.18
CA GLU A 60 -7.40 14.99 -2.63
C GLU A 60 -6.06 15.26 -3.32
N ARG A 61 -5.30 16.25 -2.82
CA ARG A 61 -3.97 16.56 -3.32
C ARG A 61 -2.99 15.42 -3.08
N ILE A 62 -3.04 14.80 -1.90
CA ILE A 62 -2.22 13.63 -1.57
C ILE A 62 -2.51 12.46 -2.53
N ARG A 63 -3.79 12.19 -2.81
CA ARG A 63 -4.20 11.16 -3.78
C ARG A 63 -3.72 11.50 -5.19
N ALA A 64 -3.84 12.75 -5.63
CA ALA A 64 -3.37 13.19 -6.94
C ALA A 64 -1.84 13.02 -7.09
N ILE A 65 -1.07 13.41 -6.07
CA ILE A 65 0.39 13.20 -6.05
C ILE A 65 0.73 11.71 -6.05
N HIS A 66 -0.02 10.88 -5.32
CA HIS A 66 0.16 9.43 -5.31
C HIS A 66 -0.03 8.84 -6.71
N HIS A 67 -1.12 9.19 -7.39
CA HIS A 67 -1.43 8.74 -8.75
C HIS A 67 -0.38 9.23 -9.77
N ALA A 68 0.03 10.50 -9.70
CA ALA A 68 1.08 11.03 -10.56
C ALA A 68 2.43 10.33 -10.34
N SER A 69 2.77 10.02 -9.09
CA SER A 69 3.99 9.28 -8.75
C SER A 69 3.92 7.82 -9.21
N ALA A 70 2.74 7.20 -9.15
CA ALA A 70 2.51 5.87 -9.69
C ALA A 70 2.69 5.83 -11.21
N ILE A 71 2.18 6.83 -11.94
CA ILE A 71 2.39 6.96 -13.38
C ILE A 71 3.89 7.08 -13.71
N ALA A 72 4.63 7.92 -12.98
CA ALA A 72 6.07 8.04 -13.16
C ALA A 72 6.79 6.70 -12.89
N MET A 73 6.39 5.99 -11.84
CA MET A 73 6.89 4.65 -11.50
C MET A 73 6.62 3.62 -12.61
N MET A 74 5.42 3.64 -13.19
CA MET A 74 5.05 2.75 -14.30
C MET A 74 5.91 3.01 -15.55
N ILE A 75 6.09 4.28 -15.92
CA ILE A 75 6.89 4.67 -17.08
C ILE A 75 8.36 4.24 -16.90
N VAL A 76 8.98 4.54 -15.75
CA VAL A 76 10.37 4.13 -15.50
C VAL A 76 10.49 2.61 -15.43
N SER A 77 9.49 1.89 -14.92
CA SER A 77 9.48 0.42 -14.88
C SER A 77 9.45 -0.19 -16.28
N VAL A 78 8.64 0.32 -17.20
CA VAL A 78 8.64 -0.17 -18.59
C VAL A 78 9.92 0.21 -19.33
N PHE A 79 10.43 1.41 -19.10
CA PHE A 79 11.73 1.80 -19.63
C PHE A 79 12.85 0.88 -19.10
N HIS A 80 12.78 0.49 -17.83
CA HIS A 80 13.70 -0.48 -17.23
C HIS A 80 13.61 -1.86 -17.90
N VAL A 81 12.41 -2.37 -18.15
CA VAL A 81 12.21 -3.63 -18.89
C VAL A 81 12.79 -3.56 -20.29
N LEU A 82 12.57 -2.47 -21.03
CA LEU A 82 13.14 -2.25 -22.35
C LEU A 82 14.67 -2.19 -22.31
N GLU A 83 15.23 -1.56 -21.29
CA GLU A 83 16.67 -1.44 -21.14
C GLU A 83 17.32 -2.80 -20.83
N VAL A 84 16.77 -3.55 -19.88
CA VAL A 84 17.27 -4.87 -19.47
C VAL A 84 17.15 -5.85 -20.63
N THR A 85 16.01 -5.90 -21.32
CA THR A 85 15.82 -6.78 -22.48
C THR A 85 16.73 -6.39 -23.65
N TYR A 86 16.99 -5.09 -23.87
CA TYR A 86 18.00 -4.64 -24.82
C TYR A 86 19.40 -5.15 -24.44
N ARG A 87 19.81 -5.03 -23.18
CA ARG A 87 21.11 -5.55 -22.71
C ARG A 87 21.24 -7.05 -22.91
N ILE A 88 20.18 -7.80 -22.64
CA ILE A 88 20.19 -9.26 -22.75
C ILE A 88 20.22 -9.69 -24.23
N LEU A 89 19.34 -9.15 -25.07
CA LEU A 89 19.14 -9.63 -26.44
C LEU A 89 20.14 -9.01 -27.43
N VAL A 90 20.44 -7.72 -27.27
CA VAL A 90 21.32 -6.97 -28.18
C VAL A 90 22.77 -7.00 -27.69
N LEU A 91 23.00 -6.57 -26.45
CA LEU A 91 24.37 -6.49 -25.90
C LEU A 91 24.89 -7.83 -25.38
N ARG A 92 24.03 -8.83 -25.20
CA ARG A 92 24.40 -10.14 -24.61
C ARG A 92 25.13 -9.97 -23.27
N THR A 93 24.73 -8.97 -22.49
CA THR A 93 25.19 -8.80 -21.13
C THR A 93 24.71 -10.00 -20.30
N PRO A 94 25.58 -10.61 -19.48
CA PRO A 94 25.18 -11.73 -18.64
C PRO A 94 24.05 -11.31 -17.69
N ILE A 95 23.10 -12.21 -17.45
CA ILE A 95 21.95 -11.98 -16.56
C ILE A 95 22.41 -12.14 -15.10
N SER A 96 23.31 -11.25 -14.66
CA SER A 96 23.97 -11.36 -13.36
C SER A 96 23.09 -10.94 -12.18
N MET A 97 21.92 -10.33 -12.44
CA MET A 97 21.03 -9.80 -11.40
C MET A 97 19.97 -10.80 -10.92
N ILE A 98 19.79 -11.92 -11.62
CA ILE A 98 18.84 -12.97 -11.19
C ILE A 98 19.55 -13.90 -10.19
N PRO A 99 18.97 -14.15 -9.01
CA PRO A 99 19.50 -15.13 -8.07
C PRO A 99 19.61 -16.51 -8.71
N TRP A 100 20.73 -17.20 -8.49
CA TRP A 100 20.96 -18.57 -8.96
C TRP A 100 21.46 -19.49 -7.84
N ILE A 101 21.68 -20.76 -8.17
CA ILE A 101 22.13 -21.81 -7.23
C ILE A 101 23.45 -21.42 -6.54
N ASP A 102 24.33 -20.70 -7.24
CA ASP A 102 25.61 -20.26 -6.65
C ASP A 102 25.40 -19.19 -5.56
N ASP A 103 24.32 -18.41 -5.60
CA ASP A 103 24.00 -17.45 -4.55
C ASP A 103 23.60 -18.16 -3.24
N ALA A 104 22.93 -19.32 -3.32
CA ALA A 104 22.65 -20.14 -2.13
C ALA A 104 23.95 -20.64 -1.48
N LYS A 105 24.96 -20.99 -2.28
CA LYS A 105 26.30 -21.34 -1.76
C LYS A 105 26.96 -20.14 -1.09
N HIS A 106 26.82 -18.94 -1.66
CA HIS A 106 27.32 -17.71 -1.04
C HIS A 106 26.65 -17.41 0.30
N VAL A 107 25.33 -17.58 0.40
CA VAL A 107 24.59 -17.43 1.66
C VAL A 107 25.12 -18.40 2.72
N LEU A 108 25.24 -19.69 2.38
CA LEU A 108 25.77 -20.70 3.30
C LEU A 108 27.21 -20.38 3.72
N HIS A 109 28.04 -19.91 2.80
CA HIS A 109 29.42 -19.54 3.08
C HIS A 109 29.51 -18.33 4.02
N ASP A 110 28.67 -17.32 3.81
CA ASP A 110 28.59 -16.16 4.69
C ASP A 110 28.07 -16.52 6.09
N ILE A 111 27.10 -17.44 6.19
CA ILE A 111 26.66 -17.98 7.49
C ILE A 111 27.84 -18.65 8.20
N GLN A 112 28.60 -19.49 7.50
CA GLN A 112 29.80 -20.13 8.07
C GLN A 112 30.86 -19.11 8.49
N TYR A 113 31.03 -18.02 7.73
CA TYR A 113 31.92 -16.92 8.09
C TYR A 113 31.46 -16.20 9.36
N TYR A 114 30.18 -15.85 9.49
CA TYR A 114 29.65 -15.20 10.68
C TYR A 114 29.67 -16.11 11.92
N LEU A 115 29.56 -17.43 11.74
CA LEU A 115 29.76 -18.43 12.80
C LEU A 115 31.23 -18.72 13.12
N GLY A 116 32.18 -18.10 12.40
CA GLY A 116 33.62 -18.23 12.64
C GLY A 116 34.29 -19.45 11.99
N PHE A 117 33.57 -20.26 11.21
CA PHE A 117 34.12 -21.42 10.50
C PHE A 117 34.95 -21.06 9.27
N LYS A 118 34.77 -19.84 8.73
CA LYS A 118 35.51 -19.33 7.57
C LYS A 118 36.21 -18.02 7.93
N LYS A 119 37.36 -17.76 7.33
CA LYS A 119 38.20 -16.58 7.63
C LYS A 119 37.83 -15.33 6.82
N HIS A 120 37.09 -15.50 5.72
CA HIS A 120 36.68 -14.41 4.83
C HIS A 120 35.26 -14.67 4.32
N LYS A 121 34.60 -13.60 3.85
CA LYS A 121 33.29 -13.66 3.21
C LYS A 121 33.35 -14.35 1.84
N ALA A 122 32.18 -14.69 1.30
CA ALA A 122 32.09 -15.18 -0.08
C ALA A 122 32.63 -14.16 -1.09
N TYR A 123 33.23 -14.69 -2.17
CA TYR A 123 33.74 -13.88 -3.26
C TYR A 123 32.62 -13.53 -4.23
N TYR A 124 32.10 -12.30 -4.11
CA TYR A 124 31.00 -11.83 -4.94
C TYR A 124 31.47 -11.42 -6.34
N GLY A 125 30.64 -11.72 -7.32
CA GLY A 125 30.76 -11.19 -8.68
C GLY A 125 30.24 -9.75 -8.76
N ARG A 126 29.69 -9.40 -9.93
CA ARG A 126 29.16 -8.06 -10.17
C ARG A 126 28.03 -7.66 -9.22
N TYR A 127 27.27 -8.61 -8.68
CA TYR A 127 26.28 -8.36 -7.64
C TYR A 127 26.38 -9.49 -6.61
N SER A 128 26.30 -9.12 -5.34
CA SER A 128 26.15 -10.01 -4.20
C SER A 128 24.75 -10.61 -4.15
N TYR A 129 24.56 -11.70 -3.40
CA TYR A 129 23.22 -12.29 -3.25
C TYR A 129 22.21 -11.31 -2.63
N ALA A 130 22.67 -10.44 -1.72
CA ALA A 130 21.83 -9.44 -1.07
C ALA A 130 21.29 -8.42 -2.08
N GLU A 131 22.15 -7.86 -2.93
CA GLU A 131 21.73 -6.93 -3.99
C GLU A 131 20.75 -7.59 -4.98
N LYS A 132 20.97 -8.86 -5.33
CA LYS A 132 20.05 -9.60 -6.21
C LYS A 132 18.69 -9.84 -5.56
N MET A 133 18.66 -10.12 -4.26
CA MET A 133 17.42 -10.30 -3.51
C MET A 133 16.65 -8.98 -3.36
N GLU A 134 17.33 -7.86 -3.13
CA GLU A 134 16.71 -6.53 -3.15
C GLU A 134 16.07 -6.22 -4.52
N TYR A 135 16.78 -6.53 -5.60
CA TYR A 135 16.24 -6.36 -6.95
C TYR A 135 15.04 -7.27 -7.25
N LEU A 136 15.10 -8.53 -6.81
CA LEU A 136 13.97 -9.46 -6.94
C LEU A 136 12.75 -8.98 -6.14
N ALA A 137 12.96 -8.50 -4.91
CA ALA A 137 11.91 -7.93 -4.09
C ALA A 137 11.29 -6.68 -4.75
N LEU A 138 12.11 -5.81 -5.38
CA LEU A 138 11.63 -4.67 -6.14
C LEU A 138 10.76 -5.09 -7.34
N ILE A 139 11.18 -6.10 -8.11
CA ILE A 139 10.38 -6.61 -9.24
C ILE A 139 9.03 -7.14 -8.73
N TRP A 140 9.07 -8.00 -7.70
CA TRP A 140 7.87 -8.56 -7.10
C TRP A 140 6.92 -7.47 -6.58
N GLY A 141 7.45 -6.54 -5.78
CA GLY A 141 6.71 -5.43 -5.24
C GLY A 141 6.10 -4.56 -6.34
N THR A 142 6.83 -4.27 -7.41
CA THR A 142 6.30 -3.48 -8.55
C THR A 142 5.10 -4.17 -9.22
N ILE A 143 5.15 -5.50 -9.39
CA ILE A 143 4.04 -6.27 -9.96
C ILE A 143 2.83 -6.24 -9.02
N VAL A 144 3.02 -6.56 -7.74
CA VAL A 144 1.94 -6.57 -6.75
C VAL A 144 1.32 -5.20 -6.59
N MET A 145 2.13 -4.15 -6.45
CA MET A 145 1.67 -2.77 -6.29
C MET A 145 0.98 -2.24 -7.55
N GLY A 146 1.47 -2.60 -8.73
CA GLY A 146 0.83 -2.26 -10.01
C GLY A 146 -0.55 -2.91 -10.15
N LEU A 147 -0.65 -4.22 -9.91
CA LEU A 147 -1.92 -4.95 -10.03
C LEU A 147 -2.95 -4.50 -8.98
N THR A 148 -2.55 -4.44 -7.71
CA THR A 148 -3.46 -4.01 -6.64
C THR A 148 -3.83 -2.54 -6.75
N GLY A 149 -2.91 -1.68 -7.23
CA GLY A 149 -3.17 -0.29 -7.54
C GLY A 149 -4.22 -0.14 -8.66
N PHE A 150 -4.11 -0.93 -9.74
CA PHE A 150 -5.14 -0.99 -10.79
C PHE A 150 -6.51 -1.34 -10.20
N MET A 151 -6.56 -2.36 -9.34
CA MET A 151 -7.81 -2.85 -8.78
C MET A 151 -8.54 -1.80 -7.94
N MET A 152 -7.78 -0.99 -7.19
CA MET A 152 -8.33 0.09 -6.38
C MET A 152 -8.68 1.34 -7.19
N TRP A 153 -7.91 1.64 -8.24
CA TRP A 153 -8.21 2.78 -9.13
C TRP A 153 -9.43 2.48 -10.01
N ASN A 154 -9.58 1.23 -10.45
CA ASN A 154 -10.63 0.78 -11.37
C ASN A 154 -11.49 -0.35 -10.75
N PRO A 155 -12.25 -0.08 -9.67
CA PRO A 155 -12.96 -1.11 -8.93
C PRO A 155 -14.09 -1.75 -9.75
N ILE A 156 -14.85 -0.98 -10.55
CA ILE A 156 -15.94 -1.55 -11.36
C ILE A 156 -15.39 -2.52 -12.40
N THR A 157 -14.31 -2.16 -13.09
CA THR A 157 -13.66 -3.03 -14.08
C THR A 157 -13.17 -4.30 -13.42
N THR A 158 -12.57 -4.20 -12.23
CA THR A 158 -12.11 -5.36 -11.45
C THR A 158 -13.26 -6.30 -11.12
N LEU A 159 -14.39 -5.76 -10.66
CA LEU A 159 -15.57 -6.53 -10.25
C LEU A 159 -16.32 -7.20 -11.43
N ARG A 160 -16.02 -6.83 -12.68
CA ARG A 160 -16.52 -7.56 -13.85
C ARG A 160 -15.84 -8.92 -14.03
N PHE A 161 -14.61 -9.07 -13.51
CA PHE A 161 -13.80 -10.28 -13.70
C PHE A 161 -13.54 -11.04 -12.41
N LEU A 162 -13.59 -10.37 -11.26
CA LEU A 162 -13.27 -10.90 -9.94
C LEU A 162 -14.42 -10.65 -8.96
N PRO A 163 -14.56 -11.46 -7.91
CA PRO A 163 -15.64 -11.31 -6.94
C PRO A 163 -15.45 -10.08 -6.03
N GLY A 164 -16.51 -9.71 -5.28
CA GLY A 164 -16.58 -8.49 -4.46
C GLY A 164 -15.43 -8.29 -3.49
N GLU A 165 -14.90 -9.38 -2.95
CA GLU A 165 -13.82 -9.42 -1.96
C GLU A 165 -12.47 -9.03 -2.55
N ALA A 166 -12.33 -9.04 -3.88
CA ALA A 166 -11.07 -8.74 -4.56
C ALA A 166 -10.59 -7.30 -4.30
N VAL A 167 -11.48 -6.32 -4.23
CA VAL A 167 -11.11 -4.91 -3.99
C VAL A 167 -10.63 -4.69 -2.54
N PRO A 168 -11.35 -5.15 -1.49
CA PRO A 168 -10.83 -5.14 -0.12
C PRO A 168 -9.52 -5.91 0.04
N ALA A 169 -9.38 -7.08 -0.59
CA ALA A 169 -8.15 -7.85 -0.56
C ALA A 169 -6.99 -7.09 -1.22
N ALA A 170 -7.23 -6.44 -2.37
CA ALA A 170 -6.24 -5.58 -3.01
C ALA A 170 -5.84 -4.40 -2.12
N LYS A 171 -6.79 -3.76 -1.44
CA LYS A 171 -6.50 -2.68 -0.47
C LYS A 171 -5.61 -3.17 0.68
N ALA A 172 -5.91 -4.34 1.23
CA ALA A 172 -5.09 -4.95 2.28
C ALA A 172 -3.68 -5.31 1.78
N ALA A 173 -3.59 -5.96 0.62
CA ALA A 173 -2.34 -6.38 0.00
C ALA A 173 -1.46 -5.18 -0.40
N HIS A 174 -2.02 -4.19 -1.10
CA HIS A 174 -1.32 -2.97 -1.50
C HIS A 174 -0.78 -2.21 -0.29
N GLY A 175 -1.63 -2.02 0.73
CA GLY A 175 -1.21 -1.33 1.94
C GLY A 175 -0.19 -2.15 2.75
N GLY A 176 -0.25 -3.49 2.73
CA GLY A 176 0.71 -4.36 3.40
C GLY A 176 2.07 -4.32 2.71
N GLU A 177 2.08 -4.52 1.40
CA GLU A 177 3.28 -4.47 0.56
C GLU A 177 3.93 -3.09 0.60
N ALA A 178 3.16 -1.99 0.62
CA ALA A 178 3.70 -0.64 0.77
C ALA A 178 4.52 -0.48 2.06
N VAL A 179 4.01 -1.00 3.19
CA VAL A 179 4.74 -0.97 4.46
C VAL A 179 6.00 -1.83 4.38
N LEU A 180 5.89 -3.05 3.86
CA LEU A 180 7.05 -3.94 3.70
C LEU A 180 8.12 -3.33 2.81
N ALA A 181 7.74 -2.75 1.67
CA ALA A 181 8.65 -2.11 0.73
C ALA A 181 9.35 -0.90 1.35
N VAL A 182 8.61 0.00 2.03
CA VAL A 182 9.22 1.16 2.71
C VAL A 182 10.17 0.71 3.81
N LEU A 183 9.79 -0.27 4.64
CA LEU A 183 10.65 -0.80 5.69
C LEU A 183 11.89 -1.51 5.11
N ALA A 184 11.74 -2.29 4.04
CA ALA A 184 12.87 -2.92 3.37
C ALA A 184 13.86 -1.88 2.84
N ILE A 185 13.37 -0.80 2.21
CA ILE A 185 14.26 0.26 1.74
C ILE A 185 14.94 0.99 2.90
N ILE A 186 14.22 1.32 3.98
CA ILE A 186 14.82 2.05 5.12
C ILE A 186 15.79 1.18 5.92
N ILE A 187 15.36 -0.02 6.30
CA ILE A 187 16.11 -0.89 7.22
C ILE A 187 17.23 -1.61 6.48
N TRP A 188 16.96 -2.14 5.29
CA TRP A 188 17.93 -2.95 4.57
C TRP A 188 18.73 -2.11 3.58
N HIS A 189 18.08 -1.53 2.57
CA HIS A 189 18.80 -0.84 1.49
C HIS A 189 19.60 0.37 2.02
N PHE A 190 18.95 1.24 2.80
CA PHE A 190 19.58 2.43 3.37
C PHE A 190 20.72 2.08 4.32
N TYR A 191 20.55 1.05 5.16
CA TYR A 191 21.62 0.60 6.03
C TYR A 191 22.82 0.09 5.23
N HIS A 192 22.61 -0.79 4.26
CA HIS A 192 23.70 -1.40 3.50
C HIS A 192 24.45 -0.40 2.61
N VAL A 193 23.73 0.53 1.97
CA VAL A 193 24.28 1.43 0.94
C VAL A 193 24.67 2.81 1.46
N HIS A 194 24.09 3.26 2.58
CA HIS A 194 24.34 4.61 3.12
C HIS A 194 24.95 4.62 4.54
N ILE A 195 24.64 3.65 5.40
CA ILE A 195 25.11 3.66 6.79
C ILE A 195 26.37 2.81 6.97
N LYS A 196 26.30 1.53 6.60
CA LYS A 196 27.38 0.56 6.77
C LYS A 196 28.59 0.91 5.90
N HIS A 197 28.34 1.25 4.65
CA HIS A 197 29.33 1.75 3.71
C HIS A 197 28.65 2.77 2.82
N PHE A 198 29.18 3.99 2.70
CA PHE A 198 28.55 5.04 1.88
C PHE A 198 28.97 4.88 0.42
N ASN A 199 28.25 4.03 -0.32
CA ASN A 199 28.57 3.72 -1.71
C ASN A 199 28.03 4.81 -2.66
N LYS A 200 28.93 5.56 -3.31
CA LYS A 200 28.58 6.66 -4.23
C LYS A 200 28.37 6.22 -5.69
N SER A 201 28.50 4.94 -5.99
CA SER A 201 28.55 4.43 -7.36
C SER A 201 27.26 4.70 -8.15
N MET A 202 26.10 4.78 -7.49
CA MET A 202 24.84 5.11 -8.17
C MET A 202 24.75 6.59 -8.57
N PHE A 203 25.54 7.46 -7.95
CA PHE A 203 25.60 8.89 -8.28
C PHE A 203 26.77 9.24 -9.20
N THR A 204 27.91 8.55 -9.07
CA THR A 204 29.13 8.83 -9.87
C THR A 204 29.28 7.89 -11.07
N GLY A 205 28.67 6.69 -10.99
CA GLY A 205 28.88 5.58 -11.93
C GLY A 205 30.16 4.80 -11.69
N LYS A 206 30.98 5.14 -10.68
CA LYS A 206 32.32 4.59 -10.48
C LYS A 206 32.55 4.12 -9.03
N LEU A 207 33.40 3.11 -8.89
CA LEU A 207 33.97 2.61 -7.62
C LEU A 207 35.49 2.68 -7.66
N SER A 208 36.13 2.90 -6.51
CA SER A 208 37.58 2.76 -6.37
C SER A 208 37.99 1.29 -6.41
N ARG A 209 39.28 1.02 -6.67
CA ARG A 209 39.82 -0.35 -6.63
C ARG A 209 39.62 -1.02 -5.28
N GLU A 210 39.85 -0.30 -4.18
CA GLU A 210 39.71 -0.83 -2.82
C GLU A 210 38.26 -1.24 -2.53
N GLU A 211 37.29 -0.40 -2.90
CA GLU A 211 35.87 -0.73 -2.74
C GLU A 211 35.48 -1.93 -3.62
N MET A 212 35.97 -2.02 -4.86
CA MET A 212 35.77 -3.18 -5.72
C MET A 212 36.37 -4.46 -5.14
N GLU A 213 37.54 -4.38 -4.50
CA GLU A 213 38.20 -5.51 -3.88
C GLU A 213 37.41 -6.04 -2.67
N HIS A 214 36.82 -5.13 -1.89
CA HIS A 214 36.03 -5.48 -0.72
C HIS A 214 34.61 -5.97 -1.07
N GLU A 215 33.92 -5.30 -1.99
CA GLU A 215 32.50 -5.58 -2.29
C GLU A 215 32.31 -6.55 -3.46
N HIS A 216 33.18 -6.50 -4.48
CA HIS A 216 33.04 -7.23 -5.74
C HIS A 216 34.35 -7.90 -6.21
N PRO A 217 35.02 -8.69 -5.37
CA PRO A 217 36.36 -9.20 -5.63
C PRO A 217 36.44 -10.07 -6.90
N ALA A 218 35.40 -10.84 -7.23
CA ALA A 218 35.43 -11.68 -8.42
C ALA A 218 35.24 -10.87 -9.71
N GLU A 219 34.51 -9.75 -9.66
CA GLU A 219 34.42 -8.82 -10.79
C GLU A 219 35.76 -8.10 -10.99
N LEU A 220 36.39 -7.64 -9.91
CA LEU A 220 37.72 -7.02 -9.97
C LEU A 220 38.75 -7.97 -10.58
N ALA A 221 38.80 -9.22 -10.12
CA ALA A 221 39.72 -10.23 -10.64
C ALA A 221 39.52 -10.49 -12.13
N MET A 222 38.27 -10.51 -12.61
CA MET A 222 37.95 -10.67 -14.04
C MET A 222 38.45 -9.48 -14.87
N ILE A 223 38.25 -8.26 -14.37
CA ILE A 223 38.70 -7.02 -15.00
C ILE A 223 40.23 -6.96 -15.05
N GLU A 224 40.91 -7.23 -13.94
CA GLU A 224 42.38 -7.17 -13.86
C GLU A 224 43.04 -8.30 -14.66
N ALA A 225 42.36 -9.44 -14.84
CA ALA A 225 42.78 -10.52 -15.74
C ALA A 225 42.57 -10.21 -17.23
N GLY A 226 42.06 -9.03 -17.59
CA GLY A 226 41.82 -8.64 -18.97
C GLY A 226 40.66 -9.39 -19.64
N LYS A 227 39.80 -10.09 -18.87
CA LYS A 227 38.61 -10.79 -19.37
C LYS A 227 37.45 -9.81 -19.60
N HIS A 228 37.72 -8.75 -20.36
CA HIS A 228 36.70 -7.78 -20.75
C HIS A 228 35.81 -8.35 -21.85
N GLN A 229 34.53 -7.97 -21.86
CA GLN A 229 33.67 -8.22 -23.02
C GLN A 229 34.26 -7.49 -24.22
N GLU A 230 34.61 -8.24 -25.27
CA GLU A 230 35.06 -7.66 -26.52
C GLU A 230 33.98 -6.74 -27.11
N PRO A 231 34.36 -5.59 -27.71
CA PRO A 231 33.42 -4.72 -28.39
C PRO A 231 32.67 -5.49 -29.48
N ILE A 232 31.34 -5.43 -29.46
CA ILE A 232 30.51 -6.10 -30.47
C ILE A 232 30.73 -5.41 -31.82
N PRO A 233 31.05 -6.14 -32.90
CA PRO A 233 31.22 -5.55 -34.23
C PRO A 233 29.97 -4.77 -34.66
N PRO A 234 30.10 -3.56 -35.25
CA PRO A 234 28.96 -2.69 -35.57
C PRO A 234 27.88 -3.37 -36.44
N ALA A 235 28.28 -4.23 -37.38
CA ALA A 235 27.36 -4.98 -38.23
C ALA A 235 26.49 -5.98 -37.42
N VAL A 236 27.10 -6.67 -36.45
CA VAL A 236 26.38 -7.62 -35.56
C VAL A 236 25.44 -6.85 -34.64
N LEU A 237 25.90 -5.72 -34.10
CA LEU A 237 25.07 -4.84 -33.27
C LEU A 237 23.82 -4.38 -34.02
N ARG A 238 23.99 -3.84 -35.24
CA ARG A 238 22.88 -3.39 -36.08
C ARG A 238 21.90 -4.51 -36.40
N LYS A 239 22.38 -5.72 -36.73
CA LYS A 239 21.52 -6.89 -36.96
C LYS A 239 20.67 -7.23 -35.74
N ARG A 240 21.27 -7.23 -34.54
CA ARG A 240 20.55 -7.51 -33.30
C ARG A 240 19.55 -6.40 -32.95
N GLN A 241 19.91 -5.14 -33.19
CA GLN A 241 19.00 -4.00 -33.00
C GLN A 241 17.76 -4.09 -33.91
N MET A 242 17.93 -4.50 -35.18
CA MET A 242 16.80 -4.70 -36.09
C MET A 242 15.86 -5.83 -35.64
N ILE A 243 16.41 -6.89 -35.04
CA ILE A 243 15.60 -7.99 -34.45
C ILE A 243 14.91 -7.53 -33.16
N TYR A 244 15.57 -6.69 -32.36
CA TYR A 244 15.01 -6.18 -31.11
C TYR A 244 13.95 -5.10 -31.30
N ALA A 245 14.05 -4.27 -32.35
CA ALA A 245 13.09 -3.21 -32.64
C ALA A 245 11.61 -3.66 -32.63
N PRO A 246 11.19 -4.74 -33.32
CA PRO A 246 9.80 -5.20 -33.24
C PRO A 246 9.42 -5.68 -31.83
N ILE A 247 10.35 -6.30 -31.08
CA ILE A 247 10.10 -6.71 -29.69
C ILE A 247 9.85 -5.48 -28.81
N ALA A 248 10.68 -4.44 -28.94
CA ALA A 248 10.51 -3.18 -28.22
C ALA A 248 9.19 -2.50 -28.57
N VAL A 249 8.80 -2.50 -29.85
CA VAL A 249 7.50 -1.96 -30.30
C VAL A 249 6.34 -2.73 -29.67
N VAL A 250 6.41 -4.07 -29.61
CA VAL A 250 5.39 -4.89 -28.95
C VAL A 250 5.30 -4.57 -27.46
N ILE A 251 6.43 -4.49 -26.75
CA ILE A 251 6.46 -4.12 -25.32
C ILE A 251 5.82 -2.75 -25.11
N LEU A 252 6.20 -1.76 -25.92
CA LEU A 252 5.64 -0.41 -25.85
C LEU A 252 4.15 -0.37 -26.20
N ALA A 253 3.69 -1.14 -27.19
CA ALA A 253 2.29 -1.21 -27.56
C ALA A 253 1.44 -1.86 -26.46
N LEU A 254 1.93 -2.96 -25.86
CA LEU A 254 1.29 -3.60 -24.71
C LEU A 254 1.23 -2.67 -23.50
N PHE A 255 2.33 -1.95 -23.22
CA PHE A 255 2.33 -0.95 -22.17
C PHE A 255 1.38 0.20 -22.47
N ALA A 256 1.41 0.77 -23.67
CA ALA A 256 0.53 1.88 -24.04
C ALA A 256 -0.95 1.48 -23.96
N PHE A 257 -1.28 0.26 -24.42
CA PHE A 257 -2.61 -0.33 -24.26
C PHE A 257 -2.96 -0.47 -22.78
N GLY A 258 -2.13 -1.17 -21.99
CA GLY A 258 -2.37 -1.35 -20.55
C GLY A 258 -2.47 -0.04 -19.80
N PHE A 259 -1.62 0.93 -20.09
CA PHE A 259 -1.59 2.27 -19.51
C PHE A 259 -2.84 3.08 -19.86
N TYR A 260 -3.31 3.02 -21.11
CA TYR A 260 -4.55 3.66 -21.54
C TYR A 260 -5.74 3.13 -20.75
N TYR A 261 -5.86 1.81 -20.58
CA TYR A 261 -6.92 1.21 -19.76
C TYR A 261 -6.73 1.46 -18.26
N PHE A 262 -5.49 1.53 -17.78
CA PHE A 262 -5.20 1.76 -16.38
C PHE A 262 -5.55 3.19 -15.96
N VAL A 263 -5.08 4.18 -16.72
CA VAL A 263 -5.16 5.60 -16.36
C VAL A 263 -6.38 6.27 -17.00
N GLY A 264 -6.75 5.89 -18.22
CA GLY A 264 -7.79 6.56 -19.00
C GLY A 264 -9.20 5.99 -18.82
N TYR A 265 -9.34 4.80 -18.23
CA TYR A 265 -10.63 4.12 -18.07
C TYR A 265 -11.16 4.24 -16.63
N GLU A 266 -11.42 5.46 -16.14
CA GLU A 266 -12.01 5.64 -14.80
C GLU A 266 -13.51 5.28 -14.80
N SER A 267 -13.82 3.99 -14.70
CA SER A 267 -15.15 3.54 -14.28
C SER A 267 -15.18 3.47 -12.76
N THR A 268 -15.33 4.62 -12.11
CA THR A 268 -15.58 4.69 -10.65
C THR A 268 -17.09 4.79 -10.41
N ALA A 269 -17.55 4.24 -9.28
CA ALA A 269 -18.97 4.22 -8.93
C ALA A 269 -19.52 5.58 -8.51
N VAL A 270 -18.71 6.63 -8.58
CA VAL A 270 -19.16 8.01 -8.39
C VAL A 270 -19.60 8.51 -9.75
N VAL A 271 -20.82 8.12 -10.13
CA VAL A 271 -21.69 9.09 -10.80
C VAL A 271 -21.74 10.23 -9.79
N ASP A 272 -21.07 11.34 -10.08
CA ASP A 272 -21.36 12.60 -9.42
C ASP A 272 -22.89 12.67 -9.48
N PRO A 273 -23.64 12.54 -8.37
CA PRO A 273 -25.00 12.99 -8.46
C PRO A 273 -24.79 14.43 -8.86
N ASP A 274 -25.25 14.76 -10.07
CA ASP A 274 -25.50 16.12 -10.48
C ASP A 274 -25.85 16.87 -9.20
N THR A 275 -25.15 17.95 -8.88
CA THR A 275 -25.56 18.86 -7.81
C THR A 275 -26.87 19.49 -8.27
N GLY A 276 -27.89 18.66 -8.44
CA GLY A 276 -29.20 18.90 -8.94
C GLY A 276 -29.91 19.52 -7.78
N GLU A 277 -29.92 20.84 -7.82
CA GLU A 277 -30.59 21.75 -6.90
C GLU A 277 -30.30 21.46 -5.42
N THR A 278 -29.61 22.40 -4.80
CA THR A 278 -29.88 22.70 -3.40
C THR A 278 -31.37 23.04 -3.29
N VAL A 279 -32.23 22.03 -3.10
CA VAL A 279 -33.58 22.25 -2.63
C VAL A 279 -33.37 22.92 -1.27
N GLU A 280 -33.66 24.21 -1.18
CA GLU A 280 -33.80 24.85 0.11
C GLU A 280 -34.83 24.04 0.87
N VAL A 281 -34.38 23.27 1.85
CA VAL A 281 -35.25 22.61 2.80
C VAL A 281 -35.97 23.74 3.53
N PHE A 282 -37.19 24.04 3.10
CA PHE A 282 -38.08 24.94 3.82
C PHE A 282 -38.37 24.29 5.17
N VAL A 283 -37.59 24.64 6.17
CA VAL A 283 -37.93 24.41 7.56
C VAL A 283 -38.92 25.51 7.91
N PRO A 284 -40.22 25.22 8.12
CA PRO A 284 -41.14 26.24 8.59
C PRO A 284 -40.59 26.76 9.92
N VAL A 285 -40.25 28.05 9.95
CA VAL A 285 -39.85 28.72 11.18
C VAL A 285 -41.09 28.77 12.05
N THR A 286 -41.25 27.79 12.93
CA THR A 286 -42.29 27.85 13.97
C THR A 286 -42.03 29.12 14.76
N PRO A 287 -42.98 30.07 14.85
CA PRO A 287 -42.73 31.34 15.51
C PRO A 287 -42.28 31.09 16.95
N THR A 288 -41.13 31.65 17.31
CA THR A 288 -40.58 31.58 18.66
C THR A 288 -41.64 32.07 19.65
N PRO A 289 -42.12 31.23 20.59
CA PRO A 289 -43.04 31.69 21.62
C PRO A 289 -42.33 32.73 22.49
N ILE A 290 -43.03 33.83 22.77
CA ILE A 290 -42.55 34.93 23.62
C ILE A 290 -42.24 34.35 25.01
N PRO A 291 -41.10 34.72 25.65
CA PRO A 291 -40.75 34.23 26.98
C PRO A 291 -41.83 34.61 27.99
N THR A 292 -42.48 33.62 28.59
CA THR A 292 -43.34 33.83 29.76
C THR A 292 -42.45 33.86 31.01
N GLU A 293 -42.62 34.90 31.81
CA GLU A 293 -41.92 35.14 33.07
C GLU A 293 -42.15 33.99 34.08
N PRO A 294 -41.15 33.54 34.86
CA PRO A 294 -41.24 32.29 35.60
C PRO A 294 -42.00 32.47 36.91
N ALA A 295 -43.15 31.80 37.03
CA ALA A 295 -43.75 31.48 38.33
C ALA A 295 -43.02 30.28 38.95
N ALA A 296 -42.75 30.42 40.25
CA ALA A 296 -41.88 29.57 41.04
C ALA A 296 -42.29 28.10 41.10
N GLY A 297 -41.27 27.24 41.09
CA GLY A 297 -41.27 25.90 41.67
C GLY A 297 -42.03 24.84 40.88
N GLU A 298 -41.30 24.04 40.12
CA GLU A 298 -41.29 22.57 40.23
C GLU A 298 -40.34 21.95 39.20
N SER A 299 -39.53 21.01 39.69
CA SER A 299 -38.72 20.02 38.98
C SER A 299 -39.16 19.74 37.53
N SER A 300 -38.36 20.17 36.54
CA SER A 300 -38.54 19.80 35.14
C SER A 300 -38.15 18.33 34.90
N GLY A 301 -39.16 17.46 34.95
CA GLY A 301 -39.09 16.09 34.48
C GLY A 301 -38.79 16.01 32.98
N ALA A 302 -38.01 15.00 32.62
CA ALA A 302 -37.76 14.59 31.25
C ALA A 302 -39.07 14.36 30.50
N SER A 303 -39.19 14.94 29.30
CA SER A 303 -40.27 14.58 28.36
C SER A 303 -40.06 13.14 27.90
N SER A 304 -40.78 12.21 28.53
CA SER A 304 -41.02 10.86 28.08
C SER A 304 -41.80 10.86 26.76
N GLY A 305 -41.10 11.07 25.64
CA GLY A 305 -41.53 10.46 24.38
C GLY A 305 -41.18 8.99 24.48
N THR A 306 -42.19 8.11 24.50
CA THR A 306 -42.00 6.66 24.62
C THR A 306 -41.03 6.17 23.54
N LEU A 307 -39.80 5.81 23.93
CA LEU A 307 -38.84 5.13 23.07
C LEU A 307 -39.51 3.83 22.59
N ASN A 308 -39.71 3.70 21.27
CA ASN A 308 -40.28 2.51 20.65
C ASN A 308 -39.41 2.03 19.49
N TRP A 309 -39.71 0.83 18.98
CA TRP A 309 -38.91 0.17 17.96
C TRP A 309 -38.80 1.06 16.71
N SER A 310 -39.93 1.47 16.15
CA SER A 310 -40.00 2.23 14.90
C SER A 310 -39.35 3.62 14.95
N ALA A 311 -39.52 4.37 16.06
CA ALA A 311 -39.07 5.77 16.15
C ALA A 311 -37.68 5.96 16.78
N GLY A 312 -37.00 4.89 17.20
CA GLY A 312 -35.68 5.04 17.83
C GLY A 312 -34.74 3.84 17.75
N ILE A 313 -35.22 2.63 18.01
CA ILE A 313 -34.35 1.46 18.19
C ILE A 313 -34.03 0.75 16.87
N ALA A 314 -35.00 0.62 15.97
CA ALA A 314 -34.81 0.00 14.66
C ALA A 314 -33.68 0.62 13.83
N PRO A 315 -33.61 1.95 13.61
CA PRO A 315 -32.53 2.54 12.81
C PRO A 315 -31.15 2.38 13.48
N LEU A 316 -31.11 2.39 14.82
CA LEU A 316 -29.88 2.18 15.58
C LEU A 316 -29.36 0.75 15.38
N LEU A 317 -30.20 -0.26 15.57
CA LEU A 317 -29.79 -1.66 15.46
C LEU A 317 -29.56 -2.09 14.01
N GLN A 318 -30.35 -1.60 13.05
CA GLN A 318 -30.13 -1.90 11.64
C GLN A 318 -28.80 -1.32 11.13
N SER A 319 -28.48 -0.08 11.50
CA SER A 319 -27.22 0.56 11.07
C SER A 319 -25.98 -0.06 11.70
N LYS A 320 -26.05 -0.53 12.95
CA LYS A 320 -24.91 -1.08 13.70
C LYS A 320 -24.79 -2.59 13.64
N CYS A 321 -25.90 -3.32 13.51
CA CYS A 321 -25.96 -4.77 13.64
C CYS A 321 -26.42 -5.47 12.36
N GLY A 322 -27.17 -4.79 11.49
CA GLY A 322 -27.80 -5.40 10.30
C GLY A 322 -26.82 -6.00 9.28
N MET A 323 -25.57 -5.54 9.24
CA MET A 323 -24.54 -6.08 8.33
C MET A 323 -24.13 -7.53 8.68
N CYS A 324 -24.13 -7.90 9.96
CA CYS A 324 -23.71 -9.22 10.44
C CYS A 324 -24.86 -10.07 11.00
N HIS A 325 -25.94 -9.40 11.42
CA HIS A 325 -27.17 -9.97 11.99
C HIS A 325 -28.39 -9.50 11.20
N GLY A 326 -28.30 -9.63 9.87
CA GLY A 326 -29.38 -9.35 8.93
C GLY A 326 -30.23 -10.59 8.62
N ALA A 327 -30.99 -10.54 7.53
CA ALA A 327 -31.89 -11.62 7.10
C ALA A 327 -31.16 -12.94 6.75
N ASP A 328 -29.85 -12.89 6.46
CA ASP A 328 -29.03 -14.08 6.21
C ASP A 328 -28.73 -14.83 7.52
N THR A 329 -29.46 -15.93 7.71
CA THR A 329 -29.56 -16.74 8.92
C THR A 329 -28.28 -17.47 9.38
N SER A 330 -27.09 -17.17 8.84
CA SER A 330 -25.84 -17.89 9.19
C SER A 330 -25.38 -17.67 10.64
N THR A 331 -25.81 -16.59 11.31
CA THR A 331 -25.52 -16.32 12.73
C THR A 331 -26.67 -16.67 13.67
N GLY A 332 -27.82 -17.12 13.12
CA GLY A 332 -28.99 -17.52 13.90
C GLY A 332 -29.68 -16.38 14.65
N LEU A 333 -29.43 -15.11 14.28
CA LEU A 333 -30.03 -13.91 14.88
C LEU A 333 -30.21 -12.81 13.82
N ALA A 334 -31.39 -12.16 13.79
CA ALA A 334 -31.72 -11.07 12.86
C ALA A 334 -32.29 -9.83 13.58
N PHE A 335 -31.88 -8.63 13.15
CA PHE A 335 -32.36 -7.33 13.64
C PHE A 335 -33.07 -6.51 12.55
N ASP A 336 -33.58 -7.16 11.52
CA ASP A 336 -34.25 -6.52 10.39
C ASP A 336 -35.69 -6.07 10.72
N SER A 337 -36.34 -6.71 11.70
CA SER A 337 -37.70 -6.40 12.12
C SER A 337 -37.91 -6.61 13.63
N TYR A 338 -38.99 -6.02 14.15
CA TYR A 338 -39.42 -6.21 15.54
C TYR A 338 -39.69 -7.69 15.84
N GLU A 339 -40.31 -8.40 14.92
CA GLU A 339 -40.57 -9.84 15.06
C GLU A 339 -39.27 -10.65 15.18
N SER A 340 -38.27 -10.36 14.34
CA SER A 340 -36.98 -11.06 14.36
C SER A 340 -36.23 -10.88 15.68
N ILE A 341 -36.18 -9.66 16.24
CA ILE A 341 -35.47 -9.42 17.50
C ILE A 341 -36.19 -10.06 18.69
N MET A 342 -37.53 -10.04 18.68
CA MET A 342 -38.36 -10.62 19.73
C MET A 342 -38.39 -12.15 19.68
N LYS A 343 -38.26 -12.74 18.49
CA LYS A 343 -38.07 -14.18 18.29
C LYS A 343 -36.76 -14.69 18.90
N GLY A 344 -35.75 -13.82 19.01
CA GLY A 344 -34.44 -14.15 19.56
C GLY A 344 -33.61 -15.03 18.62
N GLY A 345 -32.52 -15.59 19.16
CA GLY A 345 -31.58 -16.39 18.39
C GLY A 345 -31.45 -17.83 18.88
N THR A 346 -30.50 -18.57 18.30
CA THR A 346 -30.22 -19.97 18.66
C THR A 346 -29.79 -20.18 20.12
N ASN A 347 -29.30 -19.14 20.77
CA ASN A 347 -28.88 -19.15 22.18
C ASN A 347 -29.95 -18.60 23.15
N GLY A 348 -31.20 -18.43 22.68
CA GLY A 348 -32.33 -17.95 23.48
C GLY A 348 -32.76 -16.52 23.16
N PRO A 349 -33.61 -15.91 24.01
CA PRO A 349 -34.18 -14.60 23.77
C PRO A 349 -33.09 -13.51 23.79
N VAL A 350 -33.12 -12.65 22.77
CA VAL A 350 -32.18 -11.52 22.66
C VAL A 350 -32.67 -10.29 23.42
N VAL A 351 -33.98 -10.11 23.44
CA VAL A 351 -34.68 -9.11 24.25
C VAL A 351 -35.67 -9.85 25.16
N VAL A 352 -35.59 -9.54 26.45
CA VAL A 352 -36.56 -9.94 27.47
C VAL A 352 -37.29 -8.65 27.88
N PRO A 353 -38.53 -8.42 27.41
CA PRO A 353 -39.28 -7.21 27.74
C PRO A 353 -39.39 -6.99 29.26
N GLY A 354 -39.04 -5.79 29.71
CA GLY A 354 -39.04 -5.39 31.11
C GLY A 354 -37.81 -5.82 31.91
N ASP A 355 -36.84 -6.50 31.28
CA ASP A 355 -35.63 -7.00 31.94
C ASP A 355 -34.38 -6.85 31.05
N SER A 356 -33.82 -5.65 31.02
CA SER A 356 -32.55 -5.37 30.32
C SER A 356 -31.38 -6.19 30.86
N VAL A 357 -31.35 -6.44 32.18
CA VAL A 357 -30.26 -7.17 32.84
C VAL A 357 -30.19 -8.61 32.37
N ASN A 358 -31.31 -9.25 32.03
CA ASN A 358 -31.33 -10.61 31.49
C ASN A 358 -31.33 -10.70 29.96
N SER A 359 -31.55 -9.59 29.26
CA SER A 359 -31.49 -9.50 27.80
C SER A 359 -30.06 -9.64 27.27
N SER A 360 -29.84 -10.57 26.33
CA SER A 360 -28.51 -10.81 25.79
C SER A 360 -27.96 -9.61 25.02
N LEU A 361 -28.84 -8.82 24.37
CA LEU A 361 -28.46 -7.59 23.68
C LEU A 361 -27.72 -6.62 24.60
N PHE A 362 -28.27 -6.37 25.79
CA PHE A 362 -27.66 -5.47 26.77
C PHE A 362 -26.38 -6.06 27.38
N LYS A 363 -26.35 -7.36 27.68
CA LYS A 363 -25.16 -8.04 28.24
C LYS A 363 -23.96 -7.96 27.30
N VAL A 364 -24.17 -8.25 26.01
CA VAL A 364 -23.10 -8.25 24.99
C VAL A 364 -22.57 -6.83 24.77
N GLN A 365 -23.46 -5.85 24.63
CA GLN A 365 -23.05 -4.46 24.38
C GLN A 365 -22.41 -3.82 25.62
N SER A 366 -22.86 -4.16 26.83
CA SER A 366 -22.26 -3.66 28.08
C SER A 366 -20.91 -4.31 28.41
N ALA A 367 -20.68 -5.55 27.99
CA ALA A 367 -19.39 -6.22 28.18
C ALA A 367 -18.26 -5.62 27.32
N GLY A 368 -18.62 -5.00 26.20
CA GLY A 368 -17.67 -4.37 25.28
C GLY A 368 -16.95 -5.36 24.36
N GLY A 369 -16.20 -4.83 23.39
CA GLY A 369 -15.37 -5.64 22.48
C GLY A 369 -16.12 -6.29 21.31
N HIS A 370 -17.39 -5.91 21.09
CA HIS A 370 -18.16 -6.33 19.93
C HIS A 370 -17.83 -5.47 18.69
N PHE A 371 -17.86 -6.04 17.49
CA PHE A 371 -17.53 -5.30 16.25
C PHE A 371 -18.52 -4.15 15.96
N GLY A 372 -19.81 -4.38 16.19
CA GLY A 372 -20.86 -3.35 16.17
C GLY A 372 -21.13 -2.81 17.58
N GLN A 373 -20.14 -2.16 18.19
CA GLN A 373 -20.25 -1.63 19.56
C GLN A 373 -21.12 -0.36 19.60
N LEU A 374 -22.08 -0.32 20.51
CA LEU A 374 -22.89 0.86 20.82
C LEU A 374 -22.14 1.84 21.74
N THR A 375 -22.41 3.13 21.60
CA THR A 375 -21.92 4.15 22.54
C THR A 375 -22.61 4.02 23.90
N ALA A 376 -22.06 4.65 24.94
CA ALA A 376 -22.66 4.62 26.28
C ALA A 376 -24.10 5.18 26.27
N GLU A 377 -24.35 6.24 25.50
CA GLU A 377 -25.66 6.86 25.35
C GLU A 377 -26.64 5.95 24.59
N GLU A 378 -26.17 5.24 23.57
CA GLU A 378 -26.96 4.28 22.80
C GLU A 378 -27.33 3.05 23.64
N ILE A 379 -26.41 2.54 24.48
CA ILE A 379 -26.67 1.45 25.42
C ILE A 379 -27.75 1.84 26.42
N VAL A 380 -27.70 3.07 26.95
CA VAL A 380 -28.75 3.59 27.87
C VAL A 380 -30.10 3.66 27.18
N ARG A 381 -30.16 4.07 25.90
CA ARG A 381 -31.43 4.10 25.14
C ARG A 381 -31.99 2.70 24.91
N VAL A 382 -31.14 1.74 24.55
CA VAL A 382 -31.55 0.33 24.38
C VAL A 382 -32.04 -0.24 25.70
N GLN A 383 -31.35 0.04 26.81
CA GLN A 383 -31.77 -0.36 28.15
C GLN A 383 -33.16 0.19 28.50
N GLN A 384 -33.37 1.50 28.32
CA GLN A 384 -34.65 2.16 28.61
C GLN A 384 -35.79 1.59 27.77
N TRP A 385 -35.55 1.26 26.50
CA TRP A 385 -36.56 0.63 25.66
C TRP A 385 -36.90 -0.79 26.11
N ILE A 386 -35.89 -1.61 26.47
CA ILE A 386 -36.13 -2.98 26.97
C ILE A 386 -36.92 -2.91 28.28
N ASP A 387 -36.49 -2.06 29.22
CA ASP A 387 -37.13 -1.91 30.53
C ASP A 387 -38.55 -1.34 30.44
N ALA A 388 -38.85 -0.56 29.39
CA ALA A 388 -40.20 -0.09 29.06
C ALA A 388 -41.11 -1.18 28.45
N GLY A 389 -40.66 -2.44 28.39
CA GLY A 389 -41.43 -3.55 27.82
C GLY A 389 -41.23 -3.72 26.32
N ALA A 390 -40.14 -3.17 25.75
CA ALA A 390 -39.81 -3.25 24.34
C ALA A 390 -40.99 -2.89 23.40
N PRO A 391 -41.60 -1.69 23.53
CA PRO A 391 -42.73 -1.30 22.68
C PRO A 391 -42.32 -1.15 21.20
N GLU A 392 -43.23 -1.53 20.30
CA GLU A 392 -43.06 -1.45 18.83
C GLU A 392 -43.13 0.00 18.28
#